data_AF-A0A8H5JNJ7-F1
#
_entry.id   AF-A0A8H5JNJ7-F1
#
_cell.length_a   1.000
_cell.length_b   1.000
_cell.length_c   1.000
_cell.angle_alpha   90.00
_cell.angle_beta   90.00
_cell.angle_gamma   90.00
#
_symmetry.space_group_name_H-M   'P 1'
#
loop_
_entity.id
_entity.type
_entity.pdbx_description
1 polymer ?
#
loop_
_entity_poly.entity_id
_entity_poly.type
_entity_poly.pdbx_seq_one_letter_code
_entity_poly.pdbx_strand_id
1 'polypeptide(L)'
;MDPDQLEAHKERLRGIARTAYDSRLPFKSITSERHCQILDRAIRNVLSTELAKFTYAQIIDGLPTADVAWDRRLPGIMGEHIINDHETLCPGALEKAHQYYKEWDPSSLKFAPETLKAFQIAEPASKSFNVRLVELVAVSLHQIAVWLHKLELHLHQGDIDAVTYWEMPLSETMVRFPPGPTLFSHHDYLDDDIYPEGVADMVGYWAEDRILGGVTVFDRRPENSDEITNIYFHSCRKSQTIRVYQLRDEQQQALFDSLLQEEPGSLPSPLPILGDKQNRRHMGKKTIDYHRDENI
;
A
#
# COMPACT_ATOMS: atom_id res chain seq x y z
N MET A 1 -24.83 -1.33 -16.36
CA MET A 1 -25.32 -2.19 -15.29
C MET A 1 -26.40 -1.41 -14.58
N ASP A 2 -27.56 -2.02 -14.36
CA ASP A 2 -28.67 -1.41 -13.63
C ASP A 2 -28.26 -1.11 -12.17
N PRO A 3 -28.76 -0.05 -11.48
CA PRO A 3 -28.35 0.27 -10.12
C PRO A 3 -28.53 -0.90 -9.13
N ASP A 4 -29.62 -1.66 -9.26
CA ASP A 4 -29.86 -2.84 -8.41
C ASP A 4 -28.84 -3.96 -8.69
N GLN A 5 -28.45 -4.13 -9.96
CA GLN A 5 -27.39 -5.07 -10.35
C GLN A 5 -26.02 -4.62 -9.83
N LEU A 6 -25.75 -3.31 -9.79
CA LEU A 6 -24.52 -2.75 -9.24
C LEU A 6 -24.45 -2.99 -7.74
N GLU A 7 -25.53 -2.74 -7.01
CA GLU A 7 -25.57 -2.94 -5.56
C GLU A 7 -25.43 -4.42 -5.20
N ALA A 8 -26.14 -5.30 -5.90
CA ALA A 8 -25.98 -6.74 -5.74
C ALA A 8 -24.54 -7.21 -6.05
N HIS A 9 -23.88 -6.60 -7.05
CA HIS A 9 -22.49 -6.89 -7.37
C HIS A 9 -21.54 -6.43 -6.25
N LYS A 10 -21.73 -5.21 -5.72
CA LYS A 10 -20.95 -4.67 -4.60
C LYS A 10 -21.09 -5.54 -3.36
N GLU A 11 -22.30 -5.93 -2.99
CA GLU A 11 -22.53 -6.78 -1.83
C GLU A 11 -21.85 -8.15 -1.98
N ARG A 12 -21.89 -8.73 -3.18
CA ARG A 12 -21.14 -9.96 -3.48
C ARG A 12 -19.63 -9.75 -3.30
N LEU A 13 -19.07 -8.68 -3.86
CA LEU A 13 -17.64 -8.38 -3.75
C LEU A 13 -17.23 -8.14 -2.29
N ARG A 14 -18.02 -7.39 -1.54
CA ARG A 14 -17.84 -7.15 -0.10
C ARG A 14 -17.84 -8.46 0.68
N GLY A 15 -18.79 -9.37 0.40
CA GLY A 15 -18.85 -10.68 1.05
C GLY A 15 -17.61 -11.54 0.77
N ILE A 16 -17.12 -11.55 -0.48
CA ILE A 16 -15.88 -12.25 -0.87
C ILE A 16 -14.68 -11.65 -0.12
N ALA A 17 -14.54 -10.32 -0.15
CA ALA A 17 -13.43 -9.63 0.50
C ALA A 17 -13.42 -9.84 2.02
N ARG A 18 -14.60 -9.79 2.67
CA ARG A 18 -14.74 -10.08 4.11
C ARG A 18 -14.37 -11.52 4.42
N THR A 19 -14.85 -12.49 3.63
CA THR A 19 -14.50 -13.90 3.82
C THR A 19 -12.99 -14.13 3.74
N ALA A 20 -12.33 -13.55 2.72
CA ALA A 20 -10.88 -13.63 2.56
C ALA A 20 -10.15 -12.98 3.75
N TYR A 21 -10.59 -11.80 4.18
CA TYR A 21 -10.03 -11.09 5.34
C TYR A 21 -10.14 -11.90 6.64
N ASP A 22 -11.31 -12.47 6.93
CA ASP A 22 -11.57 -13.21 8.17
C ASP A 22 -10.81 -14.55 8.21
N SER A 23 -10.49 -15.12 7.05
CA SER A 23 -9.69 -16.35 6.93
C SER A 23 -8.19 -16.16 7.17
N ARG A 24 -7.70 -14.92 7.29
CA ARG A 24 -6.26 -14.64 7.43
C ARG A 24 -5.69 -15.26 8.71
N LEU A 25 -4.50 -15.84 8.57
CA LEU A 25 -3.77 -16.44 9.68
C LEU A 25 -2.82 -15.40 10.31
N PRO A 26 -2.66 -15.43 11.64
CA PRO A 26 -1.77 -14.49 12.32
C PRO A 26 -0.30 -14.78 12.00
N PHE A 27 0.56 -13.76 12.14
CA PHE A 27 2.02 -13.87 11.95
C PHE A 27 2.64 -15.05 12.72
N LYS A 28 2.16 -15.32 13.94
CA LYS A 28 2.58 -16.45 14.78
C LYS A 28 2.30 -17.83 14.20
N SER A 29 1.53 -17.93 13.11
CA SER A 29 1.30 -19.20 12.39
C SER A 29 2.49 -19.60 11.51
N ILE A 30 3.51 -18.76 11.35
CA ILE A 30 4.77 -19.12 10.72
C ILE A 30 5.52 -20.09 11.64
N THR A 31 5.66 -21.34 11.19
CA THR A 31 6.24 -22.45 11.96
C THR A 31 7.77 -22.45 11.98
N SER A 32 8.40 -21.90 10.94
CA SER A 32 9.86 -21.83 10.84
C SER A 32 10.38 -20.55 11.51
N GLU A 33 11.18 -20.70 12.55
CA GLU A 33 11.84 -19.58 13.24
C GLU A 33 12.65 -18.73 12.27
N ARG A 34 13.39 -19.36 11.35
CA ARG A 34 14.18 -18.67 10.32
C ARG A 34 13.30 -17.79 9.41
N HIS A 35 12.15 -18.30 8.95
CA HIS A 35 11.23 -17.54 8.10
C HIS A 35 10.62 -16.35 8.86
N CYS A 36 10.25 -16.58 10.12
CA CYS A 36 9.73 -15.55 11.02
C CYS A 36 10.74 -14.42 11.22
N GLN A 37 11.99 -14.76 11.53
CA GLN A 37 13.08 -13.78 11.70
C GLN A 37 13.37 -13.01 10.40
N ILE A 38 13.39 -13.67 9.25
CA ILE A 38 13.61 -13.01 7.96
C ILE A 38 12.48 -12.02 7.65
N LEU A 39 11.22 -12.41 7.86
CA LEU A 39 10.08 -11.52 7.60
C LEU A 39 10.07 -10.32 8.55
N ASP A 40 10.24 -10.53 9.86
CA ASP A 40 10.31 -9.43 10.82
C ASP A 40 11.45 -8.47 10.48
N ARG A 41 12.63 -9.00 10.17
CA ARG A 41 13.79 -8.19 9.76
C ARG A 41 13.52 -7.41 8.48
N ALA A 42 12.91 -8.03 7.46
CA ALA A 42 12.58 -7.36 6.21
C ALA A 42 11.60 -6.19 6.43
N ILE A 43 10.58 -6.38 7.27
CA ILE A 43 9.65 -5.32 7.64
C ILE A 43 10.40 -4.20 8.37
N ARG A 44 11.20 -4.54 9.38
CA ARG A 44 12.02 -3.56 10.14
C ARG A 44 12.97 -2.77 9.24
N ASN A 45 13.56 -3.41 8.22
CA ASN A 45 14.43 -2.74 7.25
C ASN A 45 13.67 -1.66 6.48
N VAL A 46 12.45 -1.95 6.02
CA VAL A 46 11.61 -0.93 5.36
C VAL A 46 11.17 0.15 6.33
N LEU A 47 10.68 -0.21 7.52
CA LEU A 47 10.22 0.75 8.53
C LEU A 47 11.34 1.66 9.04
N SER A 48 12.60 1.21 8.97
CA SER A 48 13.76 2.01 9.37
C SER A 48 14.07 3.16 8.41
N THR A 49 13.54 3.12 7.19
CA THR A 49 13.77 4.16 6.18
C THR A 49 13.07 5.47 6.55
N GLU A 50 13.70 6.60 6.20
CA GLU A 50 13.11 7.93 6.40
C GLU A 50 11.80 8.08 5.61
N LEU A 51 11.70 7.45 4.43
CA LEU A 51 10.48 7.44 3.62
C LEU A 51 9.31 6.76 4.35
N ALA A 52 9.54 5.60 4.95
CA ALA A 52 8.48 4.89 5.69
C ALA A 52 8.05 5.68 6.92
N LYS A 53 9.01 6.19 7.72
CA LYS A 53 8.71 7.03 8.89
C LYS A 53 7.91 8.27 8.50
N PHE A 54 8.32 8.98 7.44
CA PHE A 54 7.61 10.16 6.96
C PHE A 54 6.23 9.83 6.40
N THR A 55 6.07 8.69 5.72
CA THR A 55 4.75 8.24 5.22
C THR A 55 3.79 7.97 6.38
N TYR A 56 4.21 7.21 7.38
CA TYR A 56 3.37 6.91 8.54
C TYR A 56 3.15 8.13 9.43
N ALA A 57 4.11 9.04 9.52
CA ALA A 57 3.94 10.30 10.23
C ALA A 57 2.82 11.16 9.63
N GLN A 58 2.65 11.17 8.30
CA GLN A 58 1.51 11.86 7.67
C GLN A 58 0.16 11.25 8.07
N ILE A 59 0.06 9.92 8.18
CA ILE A 59 -1.17 9.27 8.67
C ILE A 59 -1.46 9.66 10.13
N ILE A 60 -0.41 9.72 10.96
CA ILE A 60 -0.51 10.12 12.37
C ILE A 60 -0.89 11.60 12.51
N ASP A 61 -0.33 12.45 11.65
CA ASP A 61 -0.71 13.85 11.54
C ASP A 61 -2.21 13.96 11.19
N GLY A 62 -2.66 13.17 10.23
CA GLY A 62 -4.04 13.11 9.77
C GLY A 62 -4.23 13.71 8.39
N LEU A 63 -3.24 14.47 7.89
CA LEU A 63 -3.20 14.97 6.52
C LEU A 63 -1.85 14.67 5.85
N PRO A 64 -1.84 14.42 4.52
CA PRO A 64 -0.59 14.44 3.77
C PRO A 64 -0.05 15.88 3.72
N THR A 65 1.26 16.03 3.56
CA THR A 65 1.83 17.34 3.18
C THR A 65 1.36 17.74 1.78
N ALA A 66 1.33 19.04 1.48
CA ALA A 66 0.90 19.60 0.21
C ALA A 66 1.60 18.90 -0.98
N ASP A 67 2.93 18.81 -0.92
CA ASP A 67 3.74 18.16 -1.97
C ASP A 67 3.32 16.70 -2.19
N VAL A 68 3.04 15.96 -1.12
CA VAL A 68 2.63 14.56 -1.20
C VAL A 68 1.20 14.42 -1.73
N ALA A 69 0.30 15.32 -1.34
CA ALA A 69 -1.08 15.36 -1.84
C ALA A 69 -1.12 15.60 -3.36
N TRP A 70 -0.26 16.50 -3.85
CA TRP A 70 -0.15 16.85 -5.27
C TRP A 70 0.74 15.92 -6.10
N ASP A 71 1.62 15.12 -5.47
CA ASP A 71 2.46 14.10 -6.12
C ASP A 71 1.67 12.85 -6.50
N ARG A 72 0.59 13.07 -7.24
CA ARG A 72 -0.32 12.04 -7.74
C ARG A 72 -0.70 12.36 -9.18
N ARG A 73 -0.81 11.32 -10.01
CA ARG A 73 -1.23 11.46 -11.41
C ARG A 73 -2.67 11.93 -11.53
N LEU A 74 -3.53 11.41 -10.66
CA LEU A 74 -4.89 11.85 -10.46
C LEU A 74 -5.03 12.18 -8.97
N PRO A 75 -4.75 13.44 -8.57
CA PRO A 75 -4.64 13.80 -7.16
C PRO A 75 -5.99 13.82 -6.43
N GLY A 76 -7.11 13.87 -7.15
CA GLY A 76 -8.45 13.95 -6.54
C GLY A 76 -8.75 15.29 -5.87
N ILE A 77 -7.76 16.19 -5.83
CA ILE A 77 -7.85 17.58 -5.39
C ILE A 77 -7.61 18.51 -6.59
N MET A 78 -8.12 19.74 -6.51
CA MET A 78 -8.08 20.71 -7.61
C MET A 78 -8.10 22.15 -7.10
N GLY A 79 -7.67 23.09 -7.95
CA GLY A 79 -7.67 24.52 -7.63
C GLY A 79 -6.74 24.91 -6.48
N GLU A 80 -7.03 26.05 -5.86
CA GLU A 80 -6.35 26.57 -4.66
C GLU A 80 -6.86 25.83 -3.41
N HIS A 81 -6.55 24.53 -3.33
CA HIS A 81 -6.99 23.66 -2.26
C HIS A 81 -6.31 24.01 -0.93
N ILE A 82 -7.03 23.97 0.19
CA ILE A 82 -6.52 24.37 1.52
C ILE A 82 -5.28 23.56 1.95
N ILE A 83 -5.14 22.35 1.43
CA ILE A 83 -3.94 21.51 1.64
C ILE A 83 -2.62 22.21 1.26
N ASN A 84 -2.66 23.24 0.41
CA ASN A 84 -1.49 24.03 0.03
C ASN A 84 -0.78 24.65 1.24
N ASP A 85 -1.51 24.93 2.32
CA ASP A 85 -0.94 25.52 3.54
C ASP A 85 -0.26 24.46 4.43
N HIS A 86 -0.45 23.16 4.16
CA HIS A 86 0.15 22.07 4.93
C HIS A 86 1.51 21.64 4.35
N GLU A 87 2.49 22.54 4.40
CA GLU A 87 3.82 22.31 3.82
C GLU A 87 4.66 21.29 4.62
N THR A 88 4.46 21.25 5.94
CA THR A 88 5.24 20.41 6.86
C THR A 88 4.34 19.71 7.86
N LEU A 89 4.75 18.53 8.31
CA LEU A 89 4.10 17.80 9.41
C LEU A 89 3.97 18.66 10.66
N CYS A 90 2.86 18.50 11.40
CA CYS A 90 2.69 19.13 12.70
C CYS A 90 3.64 18.53 13.75
N PRO A 91 4.00 19.30 14.79
CA PRO A 91 4.91 18.82 15.83
C PRO A 91 4.44 17.53 16.48
N GLY A 92 5.35 16.55 16.63
CA GLY A 92 5.07 15.26 17.28
C GLY A 92 4.70 14.12 16.34
N ALA A 93 4.27 14.40 15.10
CA ALA A 93 3.88 13.36 14.15
C ALA A 93 5.04 12.42 13.78
N LEU A 94 6.22 13.01 13.49
CA LEU A 94 7.41 12.24 13.14
C LEU A 94 7.99 11.50 14.34
N GLU A 95 8.02 12.12 15.51
CA GLU A 95 8.47 11.50 16.76
C GLU A 95 7.59 10.30 17.11
N LYS A 96 6.27 10.42 16.89
CA LYS A 96 5.32 9.35 17.13
C LYS A 96 5.50 8.19 16.15
N ALA A 97 5.71 8.47 14.86
CA ALA A 97 6.05 7.43 13.88
C ALA A 97 7.34 6.69 14.27
N HIS A 98 8.35 7.41 14.73
CA HIS A 98 9.60 6.81 15.22
C HIS A 98 9.40 5.98 16.49
N GLN A 99 8.52 6.42 17.40
CA GLN A 99 8.14 5.63 18.56
C GLN A 99 7.51 4.29 18.14
N TYR A 100 6.54 4.31 17.22
CA TYR A 100 5.90 3.08 16.73
C TYR A 100 6.88 2.14 16.04
N TYR A 101 7.85 2.67 15.30
CA TYR A 101 8.92 1.86 14.74
C TYR A 101 9.75 1.16 15.84
N LYS A 102 10.14 1.87 16.90
CA LYS A 102 10.91 1.28 18.01
C LYS A 102 10.13 0.21 18.76
N GLU A 103 8.84 0.43 18.92
CA GLU A 103 7.90 -0.49 19.59
C GLU A 103 7.31 -1.54 18.64
N TRP A 104 7.86 -1.65 17.41
CA TRP A 104 7.36 -2.55 16.39
C TRP A 104 7.29 -4.00 16.89
N ASP A 105 6.09 -4.57 16.78
CA ASP A 105 5.77 -5.96 17.07
C ASP A 105 4.91 -6.54 15.93
N PRO A 106 5.38 -7.58 15.22
CA PRO A 106 4.64 -8.20 14.12
C PRO A 106 3.46 -9.06 14.59
N SER A 107 3.25 -9.27 15.90
CA SER A 107 2.24 -10.20 16.43
C SER A 107 0.79 -9.89 16.01
N SER A 108 0.50 -8.62 15.68
CA SER A 108 -0.80 -8.15 15.22
C SER A 108 -1.08 -8.43 13.74
N LEU A 109 -0.03 -8.70 12.94
CA LEU A 109 -0.17 -8.93 11.50
C LEU A 109 -0.90 -10.23 11.20
N LYS A 110 -1.72 -10.19 10.14
CA LYS A 110 -2.40 -11.36 9.59
C LYS A 110 -2.23 -11.41 8.08
N PHE A 111 -2.12 -12.62 7.54
CA PHE A 111 -1.87 -12.83 6.12
C PHE A 111 -2.76 -13.91 5.54
N ALA A 112 -2.95 -13.89 4.23
CA ALA A 112 -3.68 -14.92 3.53
C ALA A 112 -3.04 -16.32 3.77
N PRO A 113 -3.86 -17.37 4.01
CA PRO A 113 -3.36 -18.72 4.23
C PRO A 113 -2.42 -19.22 3.13
N GLU A 114 -2.80 -19.03 1.86
CA GLU A 114 -2.03 -19.53 0.73
C GLU A 114 -0.70 -18.78 0.55
N THR A 115 -0.68 -17.46 0.75
CA THR A 115 0.57 -16.68 0.72
C THR A 115 1.54 -17.13 1.83
N LEU A 116 1.05 -17.32 3.05
CA LEU A 116 1.89 -17.82 4.15
C LEU A 116 2.39 -19.23 3.92
N LYS A 117 1.54 -20.11 3.39
CA LYS A 117 1.94 -21.48 3.05
C LYS A 117 3.02 -21.46 1.97
N ALA A 118 2.83 -20.69 0.90
CA ALA A 118 3.81 -20.54 -0.18
C ALA A 118 5.14 -19.98 0.32
N PHE A 119 5.12 -19.00 1.22
CA PHE A 119 6.32 -18.47 1.86
C PHE A 119 7.07 -19.52 2.69
N GLN A 120 6.35 -20.31 3.50
CA GLN A 120 6.96 -21.29 4.40
C GLN A 120 7.56 -22.51 3.68
N ILE A 121 7.04 -22.90 2.51
CA ILE A 121 7.58 -24.02 1.75
C ILE A 121 8.70 -23.59 0.79
N ALA A 122 8.84 -22.30 0.51
CA ALA A 122 9.86 -21.79 -0.41
C ALA A 122 11.24 -21.85 0.23
N GLU A 123 12.24 -22.31 -0.53
CA GLU A 123 13.62 -22.39 -0.02
C GLU A 123 14.20 -20.98 0.17
N PRO A 124 14.78 -20.66 1.35
CA PRO A 124 15.44 -19.38 1.57
C PRO A 124 16.48 -19.07 0.50
N ALA A 125 16.56 -17.81 0.08
CA ALA A 125 17.39 -17.32 -1.04
C ALA A 125 16.95 -17.77 -2.46
N SER A 126 15.89 -18.56 -2.60
CA SER A 126 15.26 -18.78 -3.91
C SER A 126 14.49 -17.54 -4.39
N LYS A 127 14.33 -17.39 -5.71
CA LYS A 127 13.49 -16.32 -6.28
C LYS A 127 12.05 -16.41 -5.76
N SER A 128 11.49 -17.62 -5.66
CA SER A 128 10.14 -17.84 -5.13
C SER A 128 10.01 -17.35 -3.68
N PHE A 129 10.98 -17.65 -2.83
CA PHE A 129 11.02 -17.14 -1.45
C PHE A 129 11.07 -15.62 -1.42
N ASN A 130 11.94 -15.00 -2.21
CA ASN A 130 12.10 -13.54 -2.26
C ASN A 130 10.82 -12.83 -2.73
N VAL A 131 10.13 -13.38 -3.73
CA VAL A 131 8.85 -12.84 -4.21
C VAL A 131 7.77 -12.93 -3.12
N ARG A 132 7.66 -14.05 -2.41
CA ARG A 132 6.68 -14.18 -1.31
C ARG A 132 7.03 -13.32 -0.10
N LEU A 133 8.32 -13.10 0.16
CA LEU A 133 8.78 -12.15 1.16
C LEU A 133 8.30 -10.72 0.81
N VAL A 134 8.45 -10.30 -0.46
CA VAL A 134 7.94 -8.99 -0.91
C VAL A 134 6.42 -8.89 -0.75
N GLU A 135 5.67 -9.94 -1.09
CA GLU A 135 4.20 -9.96 -0.90
C GLU A 135 3.81 -9.75 0.57
N LEU A 136 4.46 -10.47 1.49
CA LEU A 136 4.20 -10.34 2.92
C LEU A 136 4.64 -8.98 3.46
N VAL A 137 5.75 -8.41 2.98
CA VAL A 137 6.20 -7.05 3.34
C VAL A 137 5.17 -6.02 2.88
N ALA A 138 4.71 -6.07 1.64
CA ALA A 138 3.68 -5.18 1.10
C ALA A 138 2.39 -5.22 1.96
N VAL A 139 1.88 -6.43 2.22
CA VAL A 139 0.70 -6.65 3.07
C VAL A 139 0.91 -6.16 4.51
N SER A 140 2.14 -6.22 5.02
CA SER A 140 2.48 -5.69 6.35
C SER A 140 2.43 -4.16 6.37
N LEU A 141 3.02 -3.51 5.37
CA LEU A 141 3.02 -2.04 5.26
C LEU A 141 1.60 -1.48 5.16
N HIS A 142 0.74 -2.14 4.37
CA HIS A 142 -0.69 -1.84 4.25
C HIS A 142 -1.39 -1.95 5.61
N GLN A 143 -1.22 -3.07 6.32
CA GLN A 143 -1.87 -3.28 7.63
C GLN A 143 -1.41 -2.27 8.69
N ILE A 144 -0.13 -1.86 8.67
CA ILE A 144 0.37 -0.83 9.57
C ILE A 144 -0.32 0.50 9.31
N ALA A 145 -0.49 0.90 8.04
CA ALA A 145 -1.22 2.11 7.68
C ALA A 145 -2.69 2.05 8.08
N VAL A 146 -3.37 0.92 7.82
CA VAL A 146 -4.75 0.66 8.28
C VAL A 146 -4.86 0.84 9.80
N TRP A 147 -3.94 0.22 10.54
CA TRP A 147 -3.93 0.29 12.00
C TRP A 147 -3.70 1.71 12.51
N LEU A 148 -2.68 2.41 11.99
CA LEU A 148 -2.38 3.79 12.39
C LEU A 148 -3.53 4.75 12.09
N HIS A 149 -4.18 4.60 10.94
CA HIS A 149 -5.34 5.42 10.59
C HIS A 149 -6.50 5.21 11.57
N LYS A 150 -6.78 3.95 11.93
CA LYS A 150 -7.84 3.60 12.89
C LYS A 150 -7.56 4.04 14.33
N LEU A 151 -6.32 4.39 14.67
CA LEU A 151 -6.02 5.00 15.96
C LEU A 151 -6.50 6.45 16.04
N GLU A 152 -6.79 7.09 14.90
CA GLU A 152 -7.32 8.46 14.81
C GLU A 152 -6.54 9.46 15.67
N LEU A 153 -5.21 9.34 15.67
CA LEU A 153 -4.35 10.18 16.50
C LEU A 153 -4.45 11.66 16.14
N HIS A 154 -4.61 11.96 14.85
CA HIS A 154 -4.93 13.27 14.29
C HIS A 154 -4.18 14.43 14.97
N LEU A 155 -2.85 14.36 14.95
CA LEU A 155 -1.99 15.37 15.57
C LEU A 155 -1.99 16.72 14.82
N HIS A 156 -2.62 16.78 13.65
CA HIS A 156 -2.74 17.99 12.84
C HIS A 156 -3.36 19.14 13.65
N GLN A 157 -2.69 20.29 13.61
CA GLN A 157 -3.15 21.51 14.28
C GLN A 157 -4.04 22.33 13.34
N GLY A 158 -5.21 21.78 13.03
CA GLY A 158 -6.15 22.38 12.09
C GLY A 158 -7.41 21.52 11.90
N ASP A 159 -8.32 21.99 11.06
CA ASP A 159 -9.54 21.27 10.75
C ASP A 159 -9.31 20.29 9.59
N ILE A 160 -9.03 19.03 9.93
CA ILE A 160 -8.80 17.94 8.96
C ILE A 160 -10.00 17.76 8.03
N ASP A 161 -11.22 17.89 8.56
CA ASP A 161 -12.45 17.71 7.79
C ASP A 161 -12.64 18.86 6.79
N ALA A 162 -12.37 20.10 7.21
CA ALA A 162 -12.42 21.25 6.30
C ALA A 162 -11.42 21.13 5.14
N VAL A 163 -10.26 20.53 5.37
CA VAL A 163 -9.25 20.28 4.33
C VAL A 163 -9.66 19.08 3.46
N THR A 164 -10.11 17.98 4.05
CA THR A 164 -10.43 16.73 3.33
C THR A 164 -11.68 16.87 2.48
N TYR A 165 -12.72 17.49 3.04
CA TYR A 165 -14.01 17.70 2.37
C TYR A 165 -14.10 19.07 1.71
N TRP A 166 -12.96 19.69 1.42
CA TRP A 166 -12.93 20.96 0.72
C TRP A 166 -13.58 20.82 -0.65
N GLU A 167 -14.46 21.77 -0.97
CA GLU A 167 -15.09 21.86 -2.28
C GLU A 167 -14.61 23.11 -2.99
N MET A 168 -14.17 22.92 -4.24
CA MET A 168 -13.79 24.04 -5.08
C MET A 168 -14.99 24.98 -5.25
N PRO A 169 -14.83 26.30 -5.04
CA PRO A 169 -15.86 27.28 -5.38
C PRO A 169 -16.12 27.21 -6.89
N LEU A 170 -17.22 26.58 -7.29
CA LEU A 170 -17.55 26.34 -8.70
C LEU A 170 -18.12 27.61 -9.33
N SER A 171 -17.69 27.93 -10.56
CA SER A 171 -18.49 28.75 -11.47
C SER A 171 -19.67 27.95 -12.03
N GLU A 172 -20.73 28.60 -12.49
CA GLU A 172 -21.97 27.96 -13.00
C GLU A 172 -21.75 26.87 -14.06
N THR A 173 -20.62 26.87 -14.75
CA THR A 173 -20.25 25.93 -15.83
C THR A 173 -19.40 24.73 -15.39
N MET A 174 -18.98 24.66 -14.13
CA MET A 174 -18.09 23.59 -13.65
C MET A 174 -18.87 22.44 -13.02
N VAL A 175 -18.45 21.21 -13.35
CA VAL A 175 -19.00 20.00 -12.73
C VAL A 175 -18.45 19.85 -11.32
N ARG A 176 -19.35 19.63 -10.35
CA ARG A 176 -18.96 19.34 -8.96
C ARG A 176 -18.32 17.96 -8.90
N PHE A 177 -17.08 17.91 -8.43
CA PHE A 177 -16.43 16.67 -8.04
C PHE A 177 -16.50 16.56 -6.52
N PRO A 178 -17.27 15.60 -5.97
CA PRO A 178 -17.32 15.44 -4.52
C PRO A 178 -15.94 15.04 -3.99
N PRO A 179 -15.54 15.57 -2.83
CA PRO A 179 -14.30 15.14 -2.18
C PRO A 179 -14.38 13.66 -1.83
N GLY A 180 -13.23 12.98 -1.87
CA GLY A 180 -13.12 11.60 -1.40
C GLY A 180 -13.16 11.52 0.13
N PRO A 181 -13.33 10.32 0.71
CA PRO A 181 -13.39 10.15 2.16
C PRO A 181 -12.03 10.37 2.86
N THR A 182 -10.94 10.49 2.10
CA THR A 182 -9.59 10.77 2.60
C THR A 182 -8.68 11.30 1.49
N LEU A 183 -7.70 12.13 1.87
CA LEU A 183 -6.61 12.54 0.97
C LEU A 183 -5.53 11.47 0.80
N PHE A 184 -5.48 10.46 1.67
CA PHE A 184 -4.59 9.29 1.56
C PHE A 184 -5.19 8.25 0.62
N SER A 185 -5.15 8.52 -0.69
CA SER A 185 -5.78 7.63 -1.68
C SER A 185 -4.88 7.33 -2.87
N HIS A 186 -5.08 6.13 -3.44
CA HIS A 186 -4.58 5.73 -4.74
C HIS A 186 -5.73 5.77 -5.75
N HIS A 187 -5.52 6.33 -6.93
CA HIS A 187 -6.59 6.62 -7.91
C HIS A 187 -7.39 5.42 -8.43
N ASP A 188 -6.79 4.22 -8.49
CA ASP A 188 -7.49 2.96 -8.82
C ASP A 188 -7.95 2.13 -7.60
N TYR A 189 -7.76 2.58 -6.36
CA TYR A 189 -8.19 1.84 -5.14
C TYR A 189 -9.06 2.75 -4.25
N LEU A 190 -10.26 3.06 -4.77
CA LEU A 190 -11.19 4.01 -4.16
C LEU A 190 -12.50 3.35 -3.67
N ASP A 191 -12.63 2.03 -3.78
CA ASP A 191 -13.87 1.32 -3.49
C ASP A 191 -13.96 0.95 -1.99
N ASP A 192 -14.00 1.96 -1.11
CA ASP A 192 -14.07 1.73 0.34
C ASP A 192 -15.28 0.90 0.76
N ASP A 193 -16.37 0.98 0.00
CA ASP A 193 -17.60 0.26 0.29
C ASP A 193 -17.48 -1.27 0.11
N ILE A 194 -16.50 -1.78 -0.63
CA ILE A 194 -16.25 -3.23 -0.77
C ILE A 194 -15.02 -3.71 0.01
N TYR A 195 -14.22 -2.80 0.55
CA TYR A 195 -13.03 -3.16 1.31
C TYR A 195 -13.36 -3.60 2.74
N PRO A 196 -12.74 -4.67 3.27
CA PRO A 196 -13.06 -5.19 4.61
C PRO A 196 -12.89 -4.17 5.74
N GLU A 197 -11.95 -3.25 5.58
CA GLU A 197 -11.63 -2.19 6.54
C GLU A 197 -12.01 -0.78 6.03
N GLY A 198 -12.79 -0.70 4.95
CA GLY A 198 -13.32 0.54 4.42
C GLY A 198 -12.24 1.53 3.97
N VAL A 199 -12.40 2.78 4.37
CA VAL A 199 -11.46 3.89 4.07
C VAL A 199 -10.04 3.56 4.56
N ALA A 200 -9.90 2.82 5.65
CA ALA A 200 -8.57 2.46 6.15
C ALA A 200 -7.78 1.60 5.15
N ASP A 201 -8.44 0.74 4.36
CA ASP A 201 -7.78 0.00 3.29
C ASP A 201 -7.30 0.94 2.17
N MET A 202 -8.02 2.03 1.86
CA MET A 202 -7.53 3.05 0.92
C MET A 202 -6.23 3.69 1.41
N VAL A 203 -6.15 4.02 2.70
CA VAL A 203 -4.94 4.55 3.34
C VAL A 203 -3.80 3.53 3.27
N GLY A 204 -4.12 2.24 3.45
CA GLY A 204 -3.17 1.14 3.27
C GLY A 204 -2.53 1.12 1.88
N TYR A 205 -3.34 1.15 0.82
CA TYR A 205 -2.85 1.20 -0.56
C TYR A 205 -2.05 2.46 -0.86
N TRP A 206 -2.47 3.61 -0.32
CA TRP A 206 -1.71 4.85 -0.42
C TRP A 206 -0.33 4.71 0.22
N ALA A 207 -0.25 4.15 1.43
CA ALA A 207 1.03 3.99 2.14
C ALA A 207 1.96 3.03 1.40
N GLU A 208 1.42 1.94 0.85
CA GLU A 208 2.17 1.01 0.02
C GLU A 208 2.76 1.69 -1.22
N ASP A 209 1.95 2.46 -1.96
CA ASP A 209 2.43 3.28 -3.08
C ASP A 209 3.47 4.33 -2.64
N ARG A 210 3.27 4.97 -1.49
CA ARG A 210 4.23 5.93 -0.93
C ARG A 210 5.58 5.29 -0.65
N ILE A 211 5.60 4.12 -0.01
CA ILE A 211 6.82 3.49 0.51
C ILE A 211 7.51 2.64 -0.57
N LEU A 212 6.77 1.76 -1.23
CA LEU A 212 7.35 0.86 -2.22
C LEU A 212 7.54 1.53 -3.58
N GLY A 213 6.69 2.51 -3.90
CA GLY A 213 6.64 3.17 -5.22
C GLY A 213 5.45 2.72 -6.07
N GLY A 214 4.65 1.77 -5.59
CA GLY A 214 3.38 1.36 -6.15
C GLY A 214 2.70 0.32 -5.26
N VAL A 215 1.40 0.12 -5.44
CA VAL A 215 0.72 -1.05 -4.88
C VAL A 215 1.24 -2.30 -5.59
N THR A 216 1.66 -3.27 -4.80
CA THR A 216 2.29 -4.51 -5.23
C THR A 216 1.23 -5.49 -5.68
N VAL A 217 1.39 -5.95 -6.91
CA VAL A 217 0.47 -6.87 -7.57
C VAL A 217 1.24 -8.13 -7.94
N PHE A 218 0.63 -9.27 -7.68
CA PHE A 218 1.16 -10.58 -8.04
C PHE A 218 0.21 -11.25 -9.02
N ASP A 219 0.77 -11.85 -10.07
CA ASP A 219 0.00 -12.70 -10.95
C ASP A 219 -0.29 -14.04 -10.25
N ARG A 220 -1.57 -14.30 -9.99
CA ARG A 220 -2.05 -15.52 -9.33
C ARG A 220 -2.53 -16.58 -10.33
N ARG A 221 -2.56 -16.26 -11.63
CA ARG A 221 -2.95 -17.19 -12.70
C ARG A 221 -1.93 -17.13 -13.85
N PRO A 222 -0.67 -17.52 -13.61
CA PRO A 222 0.31 -17.54 -14.67
C PRO A 222 -0.14 -18.52 -15.77
N GLU A 223 0.04 -18.15 -17.04
CA GLU A 223 -0.29 -19.02 -18.18
C GLU A 223 0.45 -20.35 -18.12
N ASN A 224 1.63 -20.37 -17.49
CA ASN A 224 2.41 -21.54 -17.21
C ASN A 224 2.62 -21.69 -15.69
N SER A 225 2.24 -22.84 -15.13
CA SER A 225 2.41 -23.15 -13.70
C SER A 225 3.87 -23.16 -13.23
N ASP A 226 4.82 -23.31 -14.16
CA ASP A 226 6.25 -23.31 -13.87
C ASP A 226 6.87 -21.90 -13.96
N GLU A 227 6.11 -20.87 -14.37
CA GLU A 227 6.61 -19.50 -14.43
C GLU A 227 6.67 -18.89 -13.03
N ILE A 228 7.88 -18.52 -12.61
CA ILE A 228 8.08 -17.83 -11.33
C ILE A 228 7.38 -16.47 -11.40
N THR A 229 6.40 -16.26 -10.52
CA THR A 229 5.65 -15.00 -10.39
C THR A 229 6.61 -13.81 -10.31
N ASN A 230 6.47 -12.86 -11.22
CA ASN A 230 7.19 -11.59 -11.16
C ASN A 230 6.45 -10.58 -10.26
N ILE A 231 7.17 -9.55 -9.83
CA ILE A 231 6.62 -8.46 -9.02
C ILE A 231 6.15 -7.35 -9.96
N TYR A 232 4.93 -6.90 -9.78
CA TYR A 232 4.36 -5.79 -10.54
C TYR A 232 3.96 -4.67 -9.59
N PHE A 233 4.16 -3.42 -10.02
CA PHE A 233 3.73 -2.24 -9.27
C PHE A 233 2.64 -1.49 -10.02
N HIS A 234 1.71 -0.95 -9.24
CA HIS A 234 0.72 0.02 -9.67
C HIS A 234 1.01 1.36 -8.99
N SER A 235 1.62 2.29 -9.71
CA SER A 235 2.05 3.57 -9.13
C SER A 235 0.98 4.66 -9.27
N CYS A 236 0.82 5.49 -8.24
CA CYS A 236 -0.07 6.66 -8.26
C CYS A 236 0.65 7.99 -8.55
N ARG A 237 1.99 8.03 -8.60
CA ARG A 237 2.78 9.27 -8.69
C ARG A 237 2.53 10.09 -9.97
N LYS A 238 2.67 11.41 -9.86
CA LYS A 238 2.37 12.37 -10.95
C LYS A 238 3.05 12.04 -12.29
N SER A 239 4.30 11.60 -12.23
CA SER A 239 5.13 11.31 -13.41
C SER A 239 5.23 9.81 -13.74
N GLN A 240 4.36 8.97 -13.17
CA GLN A 240 4.36 7.53 -13.37
C GLN A 240 3.21 7.06 -14.24
N THR A 241 3.32 5.86 -14.82
CA THR A 241 2.27 5.26 -15.65
C THR A 241 1.03 4.87 -14.83
N ILE A 242 -0.16 5.00 -15.40
CA ILE A 242 -1.43 4.47 -14.81
C ILE A 242 -1.61 2.96 -15.02
N ARG A 243 -0.62 2.30 -15.64
CA ARG A 243 -0.69 0.87 -15.92
C ARG A 243 0.14 0.13 -14.89
N VAL A 244 -0.34 -1.03 -14.48
CA VAL A 244 0.49 -1.99 -13.76
C VAL A 244 1.68 -2.40 -14.63
N TYR A 245 2.89 -2.29 -14.08
CA TYR A 245 4.14 -2.60 -14.78
C TYR A 245 4.99 -3.58 -14.01
N GLN A 246 5.69 -4.44 -14.73
CA GLN A 246 6.61 -5.40 -14.14
C GLN A 246 7.87 -4.68 -13.65
N LEU A 247 8.35 -5.02 -12.46
CA LEU A 247 9.69 -4.65 -12.03
C LEU A 247 10.75 -5.38 -12.85
N ARG A 248 11.79 -4.65 -13.24
CA ARG A 248 12.94 -5.22 -13.95
C ARG A 248 13.75 -6.10 -13.00
N ASP A 249 14.54 -7.01 -13.54
CA ASP A 249 15.33 -7.94 -12.71
C ASP A 249 16.29 -7.18 -11.78
N GLU A 250 16.91 -6.08 -12.23
CA GLU A 250 17.76 -5.27 -11.35
C GLU A 250 16.97 -4.54 -10.24
N GLN A 251 15.73 -4.14 -10.50
CA GLN A 251 14.87 -3.50 -9.50
C GLN A 251 14.43 -4.52 -8.45
N GLN A 252 14.06 -5.73 -8.89
CA GLN A 252 13.73 -6.84 -8.00
C GLN A 252 14.93 -7.23 -7.15
N GLN A 253 16.13 -7.37 -7.75
CA GLN A 253 17.33 -7.73 -7.02
C GLN A 253 17.70 -6.67 -5.97
N ALA A 254 17.66 -5.38 -6.33
CA ALA A 254 17.92 -4.30 -5.37
C ALA A 254 16.94 -4.32 -4.19
N LEU A 255 15.65 -4.61 -4.45
CA LEU A 255 14.65 -4.79 -3.41
C LEU A 255 14.97 -5.98 -2.51
N PHE A 256 15.32 -7.13 -3.09
CA PHE A 256 15.69 -8.33 -2.32
C PHE A 256 16.91 -8.07 -1.45
N ASP A 257 17.95 -7.47 -2.01
CA ASP A 257 19.18 -7.13 -1.30
C ASP A 257 18.89 -6.20 -0.13
N SER A 258 18.00 -5.22 -0.30
CA SER A 258 17.58 -4.30 0.77
C SER A 258 16.75 -4.98 1.86
N LEU A 259 15.85 -5.90 1.50
CA LEU A 259 14.99 -6.58 2.48
C LEU A 259 15.77 -7.61 3.29
N LEU A 260 16.75 -8.29 2.68
CA LEU A 260 17.49 -9.38 3.30
C LEU A 260 18.70 -8.94 4.13
N GLN A 261 19.04 -7.65 4.14
CA GLN A 261 20.16 -7.11 4.93
C GLN A 261 20.08 -7.52 6.39
N GLU A 262 21.22 -7.96 6.94
CA GLU A 262 21.33 -8.30 8.36
C GLU A 262 21.62 -7.07 9.21
N GLU A 263 22.40 -6.13 8.69
CA GLU A 263 22.72 -4.86 9.34
C GLU A 263 21.95 -3.69 8.68
N PRO A 264 21.07 -3.00 9.42
CA PRO A 264 20.33 -1.85 8.91
C PRO A 264 21.25 -0.72 8.43
N GLY A 265 21.00 -0.20 7.23
CA GLY A 265 21.73 0.95 6.67
C GLY A 265 23.05 0.62 5.98
N SER A 266 23.36 -0.68 5.78
CA SER A 266 24.57 -1.13 5.09
C SER A 266 24.55 -0.86 3.58
N LEU A 267 23.37 -0.87 2.94
CA LEU A 267 23.19 -0.38 1.56
C LEU A 267 22.13 0.73 1.52
N PRO A 268 22.25 1.68 0.57
CA PRO A 268 21.18 2.65 0.33
C PRO A 268 19.88 1.94 -0.01
N SER A 269 18.77 2.43 0.56
CA SER A 269 17.44 1.87 0.25
C SER A 269 17.09 2.14 -1.22
N PRO A 270 16.63 1.13 -1.97
CA PRO A 270 16.13 1.31 -3.34
C PRO A 270 14.73 1.94 -3.38
N LEU A 271 14.12 2.18 -2.21
CA LEU A 271 12.75 2.65 -2.08
C LEU A 271 12.66 4.19 -2.17
N PRO A 272 11.63 4.73 -2.84
CA PRO A 272 10.61 4.01 -3.60
C PRO A 272 11.16 3.56 -4.96
N ILE A 273 10.78 2.38 -5.43
CA ILE A 273 11.11 1.91 -6.78
C ILE A 273 10.05 2.45 -7.73
N LEU A 274 10.46 3.40 -8.56
CA LEU A 274 9.59 3.99 -9.57
C LEU A 274 9.89 3.40 -10.95
N GLY A 275 8.84 3.27 -11.76
CA GLY A 275 8.95 2.87 -13.15
C GLY A 275 9.61 3.94 -14.01
N ASP A 276 10.28 3.50 -15.06
CA ASP A 276 10.80 4.37 -16.10
C ASP A 276 10.51 3.78 -17.50
N LYS A 277 11.05 4.40 -18.56
CA LYS A 277 10.85 3.99 -19.96
C LYS A 277 11.35 2.56 -20.28
N GLN A 278 12.13 1.96 -19.39
CA GLN A 278 12.67 0.60 -19.51
C GLN A 278 11.71 -0.44 -18.91
N ASN A 279 10.74 -0.05 -18.09
CA ASN A 279 9.66 -0.93 -17.62
C ASN A 279 8.61 -1.13 -18.74
N ARG A 280 8.93 -1.99 -19.72
CA ARG A 280 8.13 -2.17 -20.94
C ARG A 280 7.02 -3.21 -20.83
N ARG A 281 7.07 -4.10 -19.84
CA ARG A 281 6.06 -5.13 -19.61
C ARG A 281 4.94 -4.56 -18.73
N HIS A 282 3.73 -4.59 -19.25
CA HIS A 282 2.55 -4.08 -18.57
C HIS A 282 1.47 -5.17 -18.51
N MET A 283 0.79 -5.26 -17.37
CA MET A 283 -0.39 -6.09 -17.23
C MET A 283 -1.62 -5.32 -17.74
N GLY A 284 -2.47 -5.98 -18.52
CA GLY A 284 -3.76 -5.40 -18.91
C GLY A 284 -4.70 -5.34 -17.71
N LYS A 285 -5.59 -4.33 -17.63
CA LYS A 285 -6.54 -4.17 -16.50
C LYS A 285 -7.43 -5.39 -16.22
N LYS A 286 -7.58 -6.32 -17.19
CA LYS A 286 -8.36 -7.55 -17.06
C LYS A 286 -7.64 -8.70 -16.35
N THR A 287 -6.32 -8.62 -16.15
CA THR A 287 -5.48 -9.70 -15.60
C THR A 287 -4.99 -9.38 -14.18
N ILE A 288 -5.46 -8.30 -13.57
CA ILE A 288 -4.94 -7.82 -12.29
C ILE A 288 -5.75 -8.40 -11.14
N ASP A 289 -5.18 -9.38 -10.43
CA ASP A 289 -5.66 -9.85 -9.13
C ASP A 289 -5.02 -9.02 -8.01
N TYR A 290 -5.76 -8.05 -7.48
CA TYR A 290 -5.33 -7.18 -6.38
C TYR A 290 -5.56 -7.86 -5.03
N HIS A 291 -4.55 -8.44 -4.36
CA HIS A 291 -4.73 -9.12 -3.05
C HIS A 291 -6.04 -9.95 -2.92
N ARG A 292 -6.53 -10.44 -4.06
CA ARG A 292 -7.83 -11.08 -4.25
C ARG A 292 -7.53 -12.56 -4.23
N ASP A 293 -7.71 -13.20 -3.08
CA ASP A 293 -7.71 -14.66 -3.03
C ASP A 293 -9.10 -15.13 -3.47
N GLU A 294 -9.11 -15.70 -4.68
CA GLU A 294 -9.96 -16.78 -5.18
C GLU A 294 -11.50 -16.64 -5.12
N ASN A 295 -12.09 -16.45 -6.33
CA ASN A 295 -13.14 -17.27 -6.97
C ASN A 295 -14.06 -16.42 -7.87
N ILE A 296 -13.57 -16.09 -9.07
CA ILE A 296 -14.37 -15.84 -10.28
C ILE A 296 -13.70 -16.50 -11.48
#